data_AF-A0A7W9LH80-F1
#
_entry.id   AF-A0A7W9LH80-F1
#
_cell.length_a   1.000
_cell.length_b   1.000
_cell.length_c   1.000
_cell.angle_alpha   90.00
_cell.angle_beta   90.00
_cell.angle_gamma   90.00
#
_symmetry.space_group_name_H-M   'P 1'
#
loop_
_entity.id
_entity.type
_entity.pdbx_description
1 polymer ?
#
loop_
_entity_poly.entity_id
_entity_poly.type
_entity_poly.pdbx_seq_one_letter_code
_entity_poly.pdbx_strand_id
1 'polypeptide(L)'
;MTTAEEGQQIRRRMAWLDALRGIAATAVVFEHSFKFVLPEARYPVKAVLEPGWYGVTLFFLVSGYIVPASLERRGSVRAFWISRVLRLYPLFGVCVAGVAVLIAVGWDGLHIWWGSRPLSMALGHAMMLQNLLCVPNLVNVLWTLSYEMAFYLLLTAMFSLDVHRRSTACALGFATAAVLGAGTLPVTLLSAGGSGRMLVVVLAVAVLVAVGLITVLRGSGVVRQAGAVVIGVTVLGLLAVNQSYPGPGQGLLILATMFAGTALYRAIQGEISWRQAAWAALVPLAGIWLASGEFGSQVAIAAAWTTFIAGMALQRRRVPLVLAWLGLISYSVYLLHPLLLEGVERFWPDPLAVPLGLRLVALAGVLGLLLGLSTLTWHFVEAPAQRLAKRLIAAKSAG
;
A
#
# COMPACT_ATOMS: atom_id res chain seq x y z
N MET A 1 1.03 -37.38 -0.11
CA MET A 1 1.41 -36.25 0.76
C MET A 1 0.28 -36.02 1.73
N THR A 2 0.59 -35.89 3.02
CA THR A 2 -0.43 -35.62 4.04
C THR A 2 -0.90 -34.15 3.95
N THR A 3 -2.12 -33.85 4.40
CA THR A 3 -2.67 -32.48 4.45
C THR A 3 -1.78 -31.50 5.25
N ALA A 4 -0.99 -32.02 6.20
CA ALA A 4 0.01 -31.27 6.94
C ALA A 4 1.24 -30.89 6.09
N GLU A 5 1.72 -31.80 5.25
CA GLU A 5 2.84 -31.56 4.32
C GLU A 5 2.46 -30.54 3.24
N GLU A 6 1.24 -30.64 2.69
CA GLU A 6 0.68 -29.66 1.76
C GLU A 6 0.56 -28.27 2.41
N GLY A 7 0.06 -28.21 3.64
CA GLY A 7 -0.06 -26.97 4.42
C GLY A 7 1.29 -26.34 4.77
N GLN A 8 2.35 -27.14 4.94
CA GLN A 8 3.71 -26.66 5.19
C GLN A 8 4.40 -26.20 3.89
N GLN A 9 4.11 -26.85 2.77
CA GLN A 9 4.63 -26.48 1.45
C GLN A 9 4.00 -25.18 0.93
N ILE A 10 2.71 -24.95 1.17
CA ILE A 10 2.03 -23.67 0.87
C ILE A 10 2.62 -22.54 1.72
N ARG A 11 2.88 -22.79 3.01
CA ARG A 11 3.52 -21.81 3.91
C ARG A 11 4.93 -21.45 3.46
N ARG A 12 5.73 -22.43 3.04
CA ARG A 12 7.06 -22.21 2.45
C ARG A 12 6.99 -21.46 1.12
N ARG A 13 6.00 -21.75 0.27
CA ARG A 13 5.81 -21.08 -1.05
C ARG A 13 5.44 -19.60 -0.93
N MET A 14 4.91 -19.14 0.20
CA MET A 14 4.60 -17.72 0.43
C MET A 14 5.60 -17.00 1.36
N ALA A 15 6.46 -17.73 2.08
CA ALA A 15 7.42 -17.15 3.01
C ALA A 15 8.41 -16.17 2.35
N TRP A 16 8.71 -16.33 1.06
CA TRP A 16 9.60 -15.40 0.36
C TRP A 16 8.92 -14.05 0.14
N LEU A 17 7.60 -14.01 -0.08
CA LEU A 17 6.82 -12.77 -0.18
C LEU A 17 6.80 -12.06 1.17
N ASP A 18 6.65 -12.81 2.26
CA ASP A 18 6.76 -12.26 3.61
C ASP A 18 8.17 -11.66 3.82
N ALA A 19 9.24 -12.38 3.47
CA ALA A 19 10.59 -11.83 3.56
C ALA A 19 10.78 -10.52 2.77
N LEU A 20 10.24 -10.44 1.54
CA LEU A 20 10.28 -9.21 0.74
C LEU A 20 9.52 -8.07 1.43
N ARG A 21 8.37 -8.35 2.06
CA ARG A 21 7.63 -7.37 2.87
C ARG A 21 8.41 -6.91 4.09
N GLY A 22 9.15 -7.82 4.74
CA GLY A 22 10.03 -7.50 5.86
C GLY A 22 11.16 -6.55 5.44
N ILE A 23 11.85 -6.87 4.34
CA ILE A 23 12.88 -6.01 3.74
C ILE A 23 12.32 -4.64 3.40
N ALA A 24 11.15 -4.60 2.77
CA ALA A 24 10.46 -3.36 2.42
C ALA A 24 10.11 -2.50 3.64
N ALA A 25 9.54 -3.10 4.69
CA ALA A 25 9.22 -2.40 5.94
C ALA A 25 10.47 -1.79 6.58
N THR A 26 11.55 -2.56 6.68
CA THR A 26 12.81 -2.09 7.27
C THR A 26 13.39 -0.92 6.49
N ALA A 27 13.38 -0.96 5.15
CA ALA A 27 13.86 0.13 4.33
C ALA A 27 13.07 1.43 4.53
N VAL A 28 11.73 1.33 4.65
CA VAL A 28 10.87 2.50 4.93
C VAL A 28 11.13 3.08 6.32
N VAL A 29 11.24 2.22 7.34
CA VAL A 29 11.56 2.66 8.71
C VAL A 29 12.92 3.35 8.75
N PHE A 30 13.91 2.78 8.05
CA PHE A 30 15.24 3.36 7.96
C PHE A 30 15.22 4.75 7.29
N GLU A 31 14.50 4.91 6.18
CA GLU A 31 14.34 6.22 5.52
C GLU A 31 13.74 7.28 6.45
N HIS A 32 12.70 6.92 7.21
CA HIS A 32 12.07 7.87 8.13
C HIS A 32 12.96 8.16 9.35
N SER A 33 13.76 7.20 9.80
CA SER A 33 14.67 7.38 10.93
C SER A 33 15.74 8.45 10.69
N PHE A 34 16.10 8.73 9.43
CA PHE A 34 17.08 9.77 9.10
C PHE A 34 16.69 11.14 9.65
N LYS A 35 15.42 11.55 9.49
CA LYS A 35 14.97 12.87 9.97
C LYS A 35 15.25 13.04 11.47
N PHE A 36 15.08 11.99 12.25
CA PHE A 36 15.01 12.06 13.71
C PHE A 36 16.33 11.69 14.40
N VAL A 37 17.19 10.92 13.74
CA VAL A 37 18.38 10.32 14.37
C VAL A 37 19.66 10.64 13.60
N LEU A 38 19.61 10.58 12.27
CA LEU A 38 20.80 10.72 11.41
C LEU A 38 20.56 11.76 10.29
N PRO A 39 20.16 13.01 10.61
CA PRO A 39 19.81 13.99 9.59
C PRO A 39 20.98 14.29 8.64
N GLU A 40 22.22 14.24 9.14
CA GLU A 40 23.44 14.40 8.36
C GLU A 40 23.63 13.33 7.27
N ALA A 41 23.09 12.12 7.48
CA ALA A 41 23.18 11.03 6.52
C ALA A 41 22.04 11.03 5.48
N ARG A 42 20.97 11.79 5.73
CA ARG A 42 19.75 11.79 4.89
C ARG A 42 20.05 12.11 3.43
N TYR A 43 20.68 13.27 3.19
CA TYR A 43 20.98 13.72 1.83
C TYR A 43 21.97 12.79 1.09
N PRO A 44 23.16 12.45 1.65
CA PRO A 44 24.12 11.61 0.92
C PRO A 44 23.60 10.19 0.66
N VAL A 45 22.82 9.60 1.57
CA VAL A 45 22.20 8.30 1.32
C VAL A 45 21.17 8.41 0.20
N LYS A 46 20.23 9.36 0.29
CA LYS A 46 19.17 9.53 -0.72
C LYS A 46 19.70 9.92 -2.10
N ALA A 47 20.89 10.51 -2.19
CA ALA A 47 21.54 10.79 -3.47
C ALA A 47 21.93 9.50 -4.22
N VAL A 48 22.23 8.41 -3.51
CA VAL A 48 22.68 7.13 -4.08
C VAL A 48 21.55 6.10 -4.12
N LEU A 49 20.71 6.05 -3.09
CA LEU A 49 19.59 5.14 -2.98
C LEU A 49 18.51 5.79 -2.12
N GLU A 50 17.30 5.93 -2.66
CA GLU A 50 16.13 6.41 -1.93
C GLU A 50 15.43 5.20 -1.24
N PRO A 51 15.63 4.96 0.07
CA PRO A 51 15.21 3.69 0.69
C PRO A 51 13.69 3.60 0.86
N GLY A 52 13.01 4.74 0.94
CA GLY A 52 11.55 4.82 1.04
C GLY A 52 10.88 4.29 -0.22
N TRP A 53 11.24 4.84 -1.39
CA TRP A 53 10.83 4.45 -2.74
C TRP A 53 11.20 3.01 -3.03
N TYR A 54 12.38 2.56 -2.62
CA TYR A 54 12.75 1.15 -2.72
C TYR A 54 11.75 0.26 -1.97
N GLY A 55 11.47 0.58 -0.70
CA GLY A 55 10.56 -0.19 0.13
C GLY A 55 9.11 -0.17 -0.38
N VAL A 56 8.55 1.00 -0.71
CA VAL A 56 7.17 1.11 -1.19
C VAL A 56 6.98 0.46 -2.56
N THR A 57 7.92 0.61 -3.49
CA THR A 57 7.86 -0.07 -4.80
C THR A 57 7.88 -1.59 -4.61
N LEU A 58 8.69 -2.11 -3.69
CA LEU A 58 8.72 -3.54 -3.36
C LEU A 58 7.40 -4.01 -2.73
N PHE A 59 6.79 -3.21 -1.84
CA PHE A 59 5.45 -3.50 -1.30
C PHE A 59 4.38 -3.57 -2.40
N PHE A 60 4.37 -2.61 -3.32
CA PHE A 60 3.39 -2.59 -4.41
C PHE A 60 3.57 -3.76 -5.38
N LEU A 61 4.81 -4.16 -5.69
CA LEU A 61 5.08 -5.37 -6.46
C LEU A 61 4.52 -6.62 -5.77
N VAL A 62 4.79 -6.78 -4.47
CA VAL A 62 4.29 -7.90 -3.67
C VAL A 62 2.76 -7.91 -3.62
N SER A 63 2.12 -6.76 -3.36
CA SER A 63 0.66 -6.64 -3.34
C SER A 63 0.07 -6.99 -4.72
N GLY A 64 0.65 -6.46 -5.80
CA GLY A 64 0.26 -6.78 -7.17
C GLY A 64 0.37 -8.26 -7.53
N TYR A 65 1.35 -8.96 -6.97
CA TYR A 65 1.56 -10.39 -7.18
C TYR A 65 0.52 -11.27 -6.45
N ILE A 66 0.14 -10.91 -5.22
CA ILE A 66 -0.69 -11.78 -4.37
C ILE A 66 -2.18 -11.45 -4.38
N VAL A 67 -2.54 -10.19 -4.56
CA VAL A 67 -3.92 -9.71 -4.34
C VAL A 67 -4.89 -10.22 -5.42
N PRO A 68 -4.60 -10.07 -6.73
CA PRO A 68 -5.45 -10.65 -7.79
C PRO A 68 -5.59 -12.16 -7.65
N ALA A 69 -4.47 -12.86 -7.42
CA ALA A 69 -4.44 -14.29 -7.17
C ALA A 69 -5.32 -14.71 -5.97
N SER A 70 -5.48 -13.83 -4.97
CA SER A 70 -6.37 -14.08 -3.83
C SER A 70 -7.85 -13.90 -4.15
N LEU A 71 -8.19 -13.00 -5.08
CA LEU A 71 -9.54 -12.78 -5.57
C LEU A 71 -9.96 -13.94 -6.48
N GLU A 72 -9.13 -14.29 -7.45
CA GLU A 72 -9.37 -15.37 -8.43
C GLU A 72 -9.53 -16.73 -7.75
N ARG A 73 -8.62 -17.10 -6.84
CA ARG A 73 -8.72 -18.37 -6.10
C ARG A 73 -9.99 -18.50 -5.27
N ARG A 74 -10.57 -17.39 -4.82
CA ARG A 74 -11.81 -17.40 -4.04
C ARG A 74 -13.06 -17.36 -4.93
N GLY A 75 -12.96 -16.82 -6.14
CA GLY A 75 -14.10 -16.63 -7.05
C GLY A 75 -15.21 -15.72 -6.51
N SER A 76 -14.97 -14.98 -5.41
CA SER A 76 -16.01 -14.24 -4.71
C SER A 76 -15.51 -12.86 -4.28
N VAL A 77 -16.10 -11.82 -4.88
CA VAL A 77 -15.84 -10.41 -4.53
C VAL A 77 -16.15 -10.14 -3.06
N ARG A 78 -17.22 -10.74 -2.51
CA ARG A 78 -17.56 -10.59 -1.09
C ARG A 78 -16.49 -11.20 -0.19
N ALA A 79 -16.02 -12.41 -0.49
CA ALA A 79 -14.96 -13.04 0.30
C ALA A 79 -13.64 -12.27 0.22
N PHE A 80 -13.36 -11.66 -0.94
CA PHE A 80 -12.23 -10.75 -1.13
C PHE A 80 -12.32 -9.54 -0.20
N TRP A 81 -13.42 -8.80 -0.21
CA TRP A 81 -13.60 -7.61 0.64
C TRP A 81 -13.57 -7.94 2.14
N ILE A 82 -14.21 -9.04 2.57
CA ILE A 82 -14.11 -9.50 3.98
C ILE A 82 -12.64 -9.71 4.36
N SER A 83 -11.85 -10.36 3.49
CA SER A 83 -10.43 -10.59 3.73
C SER A 83 -9.61 -9.30 3.74
N ARG A 84 -9.93 -8.30 2.90
CA ARG A 84 -9.18 -7.04 2.82
C ARG A 84 -9.52 -6.11 3.98
N VAL A 85 -10.80 -5.96 4.30
CA VAL A 85 -11.26 -5.10 5.41
C VAL A 85 -10.67 -5.58 6.73
N LEU A 86 -10.78 -6.88 7.04
CA LEU A 86 -10.22 -7.46 8.28
C LEU A 86 -8.69 -7.60 8.25
N ARG A 87 -8.04 -7.32 7.12
CA ARG A 87 -6.57 -7.22 7.02
C ARG A 87 -6.08 -5.80 7.32
N LEU A 88 -6.79 -4.77 6.84
CA LEU A 88 -6.35 -3.37 6.90
C LEU A 88 -6.94 -2.59 8.08
N TYR A 89 -8.26 -2.60 8.22
CA TYR A 89 -8.97 -1.70 9.15
C TYR A 89 -8.64 -1.91 10.63
N PRO A 90 -8.46 -3.14 11.14
CA PRO A 90 -8.16 -3.34 12.55
C PRO A 90 -6.88 -2.62 13.00
N LEU A 91 -5.79 -2.79 12.25
CA LEU A 91 -4.53 -2.10 12.56
C LEU A 91 -4.61 -0.61 12.25
N PHE A 92 -5.31 -0.22 11.18
CA PHE A 92 -5.60 1.18 10.92
C PHE A 92 -6.32 1.86 12.10
N GLY A 93 -7.28 1.19 12.72
CA GLY A 93 -7.93 1.66 13.95
C GLY A 93 -6.96 1.84 15.12
N VAL A 94 -5.99 0.91 15.30
CA VAL A 94 -4.91 1.07 16.29
C VAL A 94 -4.05 2.29 15.99
N CYS A 95 -3.72 2.54 14.72
CA CYS A 95 -2.97 3.73 14.30
C CYS A 95 -3.75 5.02 14.61
N VAL A 96 -5.05 5.07 14.28
CA VAL A 96 -5.91 6.22 14.59
C VAL A 96 -6.00 6.45 16.10
N ALA A 97 -6.17 5.38 16.89
CA ALA A 97 -6.19 5.47 18.35
C ALA A 97 -4.84 5.96 18.90
N GLY A 98 -3.72 5.48 18.34
CA GLY A 98 -2.38 5.95 18.68
C GLY A 98 -2.26 7.46 18.46
N VAL A 99 -2.65 7.95 17.28
CA VAL A 99 -2.66 9.39 16.99
C VAL A 99 -3.56 10.15 17.98
N ALA A 100 -4.76 9.65 18.27
CA ALA A 100 -5.66 10.29 19.24
C ALA A 100 -5.05 10.38 20.66
N VAL A 101 -4.25 9.39 21.06
CA VAL A 101 -3.50 9.43 22.35
C VAL A 101 -2.40 10.48 22.30
N LEU A 102 -1.61 10.54 21.22
CA LEU A 102 -0.55 11.55 21.05
C LEU A 102 -1.13 12.97 21.15
N ILE A 103 -2.25 13.18 20.48
CA ILE A 103 -3.07 14.39 20.54
C ILE A 103 -3.48 14.72 21.98
N ALA A 104 -4.04 13.76 22.70
CA ALA A 104 -4.55 13.95 24.06
C ALA A 104 -3.46 14.31 25.07
N VAL A 105 -2.21 13.88 24.85
CA VAL A 105 -1.06 14.24 25.70
C VAL A 105 -0.40 15.57 25.28
N GLY A 106 -1.07 16.37 24.45
CA GLY A 106 -0.64 17.72 24.09
C GLY A 106 0.35 17.76 22.93
N TRP A 107 0.34 16.75 22.06
CA TRP A 107 1.14 16.78 20.85
C TRP A 107 0.32 17.33 19.68
N ASP A 108 0.54 18.61 19.42
CA ASP A 108 -0.20 19.47 18.51
C ASP A 108 0.35 19.50 17.07
N GLY A 109 1.49 18.85 16.82
CA GLY A 109 2.12 18.78 15.48
C GLY A 109 1.24 18.18 14.38
N LEU A 110 0.18 17.45 14.75
CA LEU A 110 -0.75 16.78 13.83
C LEU A 110 -2.06 17.57 13.59
N HIS A 111 -2.25 18.74 14.22
CA HIS A 111 -3.60 19.22 14.55
C HIS A 111 -4.28 20.28 13.67
N ILE A 112 -3.66 20.78 12.61
CA ILE A 112 -4.21 21.97 11.93
C ILE A 112 -5.45 21.63 11.05
N TRP A 113 -5.54 20.39 10.56
CA TRP A 113 -6.55 20.03 9.53
C TRP A 113 -7.86 19.47 10.10
N TRP A 114 -7.81 18.78 11.25
CA TRP A 114 -9.00 18.09 11.79
C TRP A 114 -10.07 19.06 12.29
N GLY A 115 -9.65 20.15 12.94
CA GLY A 115 -10.56 21.18 13.46
C GLY A 115 -11.31 21.94 12.36
N SER A 116 -10.73 22.06 11.17
CA SER A 116 -11.33 22.81 10.06
C SER A 116 -12.16 21.94 9.11
N ARG A 117 -11.92 20.62 9.04
CA ARG A 117 -12.48 19.72 8.00
C ARG A 117 -12.80 18.30 8.51
N PRO A 118 -13.48 18.13 9.67
CA PRO A 118 -13.57 16.83 10.36
C PRO A 118 -14.22 15.73 9.51
N LEU A 119 -15.30 16.06 8.79
CA LEU A 119 -16.02 15.07 7.98
C LEU A 119 -15.22 14.58 6.76
N SER A 120 -14.51 15.49 6.08
CA SER A 120 -13.64 15.13 4.96
C SER A 120 -12.47 14.27 5.42
N MET A 121 -11.88 14.60 6.57
CA MET A 121 -10.82 13.80 7.17
C MET A 121 -11.34 12.40 7.54
N ALA A 122 -12.48 12.32 8.24
CA ALA A 122 -13.06 11.04 8.64
C ALA A 122 -13.40 10.14 7.43
N LEU A 123 -14.13 10.66 6.44
CA LEU A 123 -14.55 9.87 5.28
C LEU A 123 -13.40 9.54 4.34
N GLY A 124 -12.47 10.47 4.10
CA GLY A 124 -11.31 10.24 3.24
C GLY A 124 -10.44 9.08 3.75
N HIS A 125 -10.21 9.03 5.07
CA HIS A 125 -9.45 7.96 5.71
C HIS A 125 -10.28 6.68 5.90
N ALA A 126 -11.58 6.79 6.19
CA ALA A 126 -12.47 5.62 6.29
C ALA A 126 -12.59 4.89 4.95
N MET A 127 -12.54 5.60 3.82
CA MET A 127 -12.44 4.99 2.50
C MET A 127 -11.02 4.52 2.15
N MET A 128 -9.99 4.96 2.89
CA MET A 128 -8.58 4.86 2.50
C MET A 128 -8.36 5.42 1.08
N LEU A 129 -8.86 6.61 0.79
CA LEU A 129 -8.71 7.29 -0.50
C LEU A 129 -8.22 8.73 -0.33
N GLN A 130 -7.69 9.09 0.84
CA GLN A 130 -7.37 10.47 1.20
C GLN A 130 -6.43 11.15 0.18
N ASN A 131 -5.47 10.45 -0.43
CA ASN A 131 -4.60 11.04 -1.46
C ASN A 131 -5.28 11.23 -2.82
N LEU A 132 -6.30 10.42 -3.12
CA LEU A 132 -7.15 10.60 -4.32
C LEU A 132 -8.26 11.64 -4.08
N LEU A 133 -8.46 12.07 -2.84
CA LEU A 133 -9.45 13.07 -2.44
C LEU A 133 -8.81 14.41 -2.06
N CYS A 134 -7.47 14.47 -2.10
CA CYS A 134 -6.68 15.61 -1.62
C CYS A 134 -6.94 15.95 -0.15
N VAL A 135 -7.32 14.96 0.65
CA VAL A 135 -7.47 15.04 2.10
C VAL A 135 -6.07 14.85 2.73
N PRO A 136 -5.63 15.73 3.65
CA PRO A 136 -4.35 15.57 4.34
C PRO A 136 -4.25 14.22 5.05
N ASN A 137 -3.07 13.61 5.04
CA ASN A 137 -2.86 12.33 5.71
C ASN A 137 -2.77 12.53 7.23
N LEU A 138 -3.45 11.66 7.99
CA LEU A 138 -3.33 11.61 9.45
C LEU A 138 -1.89 11.26 9.89
N VAL A 139 -1.25 10.37 9.15
CA VAL A 139 0.15 9.97 9.32
C VAL A 139 0.75 9.88 7.93
N ASN A 140 1.96 10.42 7.72
CA ASN A 140 2.51 10.61 6.39
C ASN A 140 2.46 9.33 5.53
N VAL A 141 2.76 8.15 6.09
CA VAL A 141 2.82 6.87 5.36
C VAL A 141 1.47 6.32 4.86
N LEU A 142 0.34 6.89 5.27
CA LEU A 142 -0.99 6.43 4.87
C LEU A 142 -1.25 6.63 3.38
N TRP A 143 -0.46 7.47 2.70
CA TRP A 143 -0.62 7.72 1.27
C TRP A 143 -0.60 6.44 0.41
N THR A 144 0.20 5.44 0.79
CA THR A 144 0.28 4.17 0.04
C THR A 144 -1.03 3.38 0.09
N LEU A 145 -1.78 3.47 1.19
CA LEU A 145 -3.07 2.80 1.34
C LEU A 145 -4.10 3.33 0.35
N SER A 146 -3.99 4.61 -0.05
CA SER A 146 -4.87 5.20 -1.07
C SER A 146 -4.75 4.49 -2.41
N TYR A 147 -3.51 4.22 -2.84
CA TYR A 147 -3.25 3.52 -4.09
C TYR A 147 -3.52 2.01 -3.99
N GLU A 148 -3.29 1.41 -2.82
CA GLU A 148 -3.67 0.01 -2.58
C GLU A 148 -5.20 -0.19 -2.60
N MET A 149 -5.97 0.72 -2.00
CA MET A 149 -7.43 0.69 -2.06
C MET A 149 -7.96 0.94 -3.48
N ALA A 150 -7.38 1.92 -4.20
CA ALA A 150 -7.70 2.14 -5.60
C ALA A 150 -7.48 0.87 -6.44
N PHE A 151 -6.36 0.17 -6.22
CA PHE A 151 -6.10 -1.11 -6.88
C PHE A 151 -7.15 -2.18 -6.52
N TYR A 152 -7.59 -2.27 -5.26
CA TYR A 152 -8.63 -3.23 -4.85
C TYR A 152 -9.98 -2.96 -5.50
N LEU A 153 -10.34 -1.68 -5.62
CA LEU A 153 -11.55 -1.24 -6.31
C LEU A 153 -11.48 -1.52 -7.82
N LEU A 154 -10.34 -1.24 -8.46
CA LEU A 154 -10.13 -1.56 -9.88
C LEU A 154 -10.18 -3.07 -10.13
N LEU A 155 -9.54 -3.89 -9.28
CA LEU A 155 -9.64 -5.35 -9.39
C LEU A 155 -11.08 -5.83 -9.21
N THR A 156 -11.83 -5.24 -8.29
CA THR A 156 -13.25 -5.55 -8.08
C THR A 156 -14.07 -5.26 -9.35
N ALA A 157 -13.84 -4.10 -9.96
CA ALA A 157 -14.49 -3.71 -11.21
C ALA A 157 -14.11 -4.67 -12.36
N MET A 158 -12.81 -4.89 -12.56
CA MET A 158 -12.29 -5.74 -13.63
C MET A 158 -12.73 -7.20 -13.49
N PHE A 159 -12.78 -7.72 -12.27
CA PHE A 159 -13.25 -9.08 -12.01
C PHE A 159 -14.74 -9.22 -12.32
N SER A 160 -15.54 -8.23 -11.93
CA SER A 160 -16.99 -8.24 -12.17
C SER A 160 -17.39 -7.99 -13.63
N LEU A 161 -16.47 -7.45 -14.42
CA LEU A 161 -16.59 -7.23 -15.88
C LEU A 161 -15.86 -8.30 -16.70
N ASP A 162 -15.30 -9.34 -16.07
CA ASP A 162 -14.56 -10.43 -16.72
C ASP A 162 -13.33 -9.98 -17.55
N VAL A 163 -12.80 -8.79 -17.30
CA VAL A 163 -11.58 -8.25 -17.95
C VAL A 163 -10.32 -8.36 -17.09
N HIS A 164 -10.43 -8.94 -15.89
CA HIS A 164 -9.32 -9.10 -14.94
C HIS A 164 -8.09 -9.78 -15.53
N ARG A 165 -8.24 -10.63 -16.56
CA ARG A 165 -7.13 -11.33 -17.25
C ARG A 165 -6.17 -10.43 -18.04
N ARG A 166 -6.50 -9.15 -18.25
CA ARG A 166 -5.69 -8.20 -19.05
C ARG A 166 -4.58 -7.50 -18.26
N SER A 167 -3.90 -8.19 -17.33
CA SER A 167 -2.92 -7.54 -16.41
C SER A 167 -1.76 -6.86 -17.13
N THR A 168 -1.17 -7.49 -18.16
CA THR A 168 -0.06 -6.88 -18.92
C THR A 168 -0.52 -5.61 -19.65
N ALA A 169 -1.70 -5.64 -20.27
CA ALA A 169 -2.25 -4.47 -20.95
C ALA A 169 -2.53 -3.33 -19.96
N CYS A 170 -3.06 -3.64 -18.77
CA CYS A 170 -3.24 -2.64 -17.72
C CYS A 170 -1.91 -2.07 -17.23
N ALA A 171 -0.89 -2.92 -17.00
CA ALA A 171 0.43 -2.48 -16.59
C ALA A 171 1.04 -1.49 -17.59
N LEU A 172 0.99 -1.83 -18.88
CA LEU A 172 1.46 -0.96 -19.96
C LEU A 172 0.60 0.30 -20.10
N GLY A 173 -0.72 0.19 -20.04
CA GLY A 173 -1.63 1.33 -20.15
C GLY A 173 -1.39 2.36 -19.03
N PHE A 174 -1.25 1.91 -17.79
CA PHE A 174 -0.91 2.78 -16.66
C PHE A 174 0.51 3.36 -16.78
N ALA A 175 1.49 2.59 -17.25
CA ALA A 175 2.85 3.10 -17.44
C ALA A 175 2.91 4.17 -18.56
N THR A 176 2.24 3.93 -19.68
CA THR A 176 2.11 4.92 -20.75
C THR A 176 1.37 6.16 -20.28
N ALA A 177 0.24 6.00 -19.56
CA ALA A 177 -0.49 7.12 -18.99
C ALA A 177 0.36 7.90 -17.95
N ALA A 178 1.20 7.22 -17.18
CA ALA A 178 2.12 7.86 -16.24
C ALA A 178 3.16 8.72 -16.97
N VAL A 179 3.77 8.19 -18.04
CA VAL A 179 4.79 8.90 -18.84
C VAL A 179 4.19 10.09 -19.59
N LEU A 180 3.06 9.90 -20.28
CA LEU A 180 2.39 10.95 -21.04
C LEU A 180 1.69 11.98 -20.15
N GLY A 181 1.20 11.53 -18.99
CA GLY A 181 0.49 12.34 -18.02
C GLY A 181 1.38 13.10 -17.05
N ALA A 182 2.67 12.76 -16.98
CA ALA A 182 3.62 13.43 -16.10
C ALA A 182 3.74 14.92 -16.48
N GLY A 183 3.45 15.79 -15.51
CA GLY A 183 3.47 17.24 -15.69
C GLY A 183 2.25 17.83 -16.41
N THR A 184 1.33 17.02 -16.94
CA THR A 184 0.15 17.49 -17.69
C THR A 184 -1.17 17.21 -16.98
N LEU A 185 -1.28 16.11 -16.24
CA LEU A 185 -2.50 15.78 -15.52
C LEU A 185 -2.71 16.71 -14.31
N PRO A 186 -3.96 17.19 -14.10
CA PRO A 186 -4.23 18.06 -12.97
C PRO A 186 -4.21 17.29 -11.66
N VAL A 187 -3.60 17.89 -10.64
CA VAL A 187 -3.43 17.31 -9.29
C VAL A 187 -4.71 17.41 -8.47
N THR A 188 -5.48 18.49 -8.64
CA THR A 188 -6.58 18.85 -7.74
C THR A 188 -7.85 19.28 -8.47
N LEU A 189 -8.08 18.91 -9.73
CA LEU A 189 -9.17 19.45 -10.55
C LEU A 189 -10.54 19.38 -9.85
N LEU A 190 -10.81 18.27 -9.17
CA LEU A 190 -12.08 18.07 -8.47
C LEU A 190 -12.09 18.81 -7.13
N SER A 191 -11.01 18.71 -6.34
CA SER A 191 -10.92 19.26 -4.99
C SER A 191 -10.48 20.74 -4.93
N ALA A 192 -10.14 21.37 -6.05
CA ALA A 192 -9.70 22.76 -6.15
C ALA A 192 -10.87 23.73 -5.93
N GLY A 193 -11.03 24.23 -4.70
CA GLY A 193 -12.04 25.26 -4.40
C GLY A 193 -12.35 25.40 -2.91
N GLY A 194 -11.35 25.15 -2.06
CA GLY A 194 -11.51 25.22 -0.60
C GLY A 194 -12.15 23.98 0.03
N SER A 195 -12.37 24.06 1.35
CA SER A 195 -12.89 22.95 2.18
C SER A 195 -14.28 22.48 1.74
N GLY A 196 -15.16 23.39 1.34
CA GLY A 196 -16.52 23.08 0.90
C GLY A 196 -16.54 22.19 -0.35
N ARG A 197 -15.81 22.57 -1.40
CA ARG A 197 -15.71 21.76 -2.63
C ARG A 197 -15.06 20.41 -2.38
N MET A 198 -14.00 20.37 -1.57
CA MET A 198 -13.38 19.10 -1.16
C MET A 198 -14.39 18.19 -0.46
N LEU A 199 -15.20 18.72 0.46
CA LEU A 199 -16.23 17.94 1.14
C LEU A 199 -17.28 17.39 0.16
N VAL A 200 -17.74 18.20 -0.79
CA VAL A 200 -18.67 17.74 -1.84
C VAL A 200 -18.08 16.58 -2.64
N VAL A 201 -16.81 16.68 -3.05
CA VAL A 201 -16.12 15.60 -3.78
C VAL A 201 -16.00 14.34 -2.92
N VAL A 202 -15.60 14.47 -1.65
CA VAL A 202 -15.49 13.34 -0.71
C VAL A 202 -16.84 12.63 -0.55
N LEU A 203 -17.93 13.38 -0.36
CA LEU A 203 -19.27 12.81 -0.23
C LEU A 203 -19.74 12.14 -1.51
N ALA A 204 -19.52 12.77 -2.67
CA ALA A 204 -19.88 12.20 -3.97
C ALA A 204 -19.15 10.88 -4.21
N VAL A 205 -17.83 10.84 -3.97
CA VAL A 205 -17.03 9.62 -4.11
C VAL A 205 -17.46 8.55 -3.12
N ALA A 206 -17.75 8.91 -1.86
CA ALA A 206 -18.24 7.96 -0.86
C ALA A 206 -19.55 7.30 -1.31
N VAL A 207 -20.48 8.09 -1.85
CA VAL A 207 -21.75 7.57 -2.40
C VAL A 207 -21.50 6.67 -3.61
N LEU A 208 -20.71 7.12 -4.59
CA LEU A 208 -20.43 6.35 -5.80
C LEU A 208 -19.75 5.01 -5.50
N VAL A 209 -18.75 5.01 -4.62
CA VAL A 209 -18.06 3.79 -4.19
C VAL A 209 -18.99 2.88 -3.40
N ALA A 210 -19.79 3.42 -2.46
CA ALA A 210 -20.74 2.62 -1.69
C ALA A 210 -21.82 1.98 -2.58
N VAL A 211 -22.45 2.76 -3.46
CA VAL A 211 -23.45 2.26 -4.42
C VAL A 211 -22.84 1.24 -5.36
N GLY A 212 -21.65 1.53 -5.91
CA GLY A 212 -20.91 0.60 -6.76
C GLY A 212 -20.59 -0.72 -6.07
N LEU A 213 -20.11 -0.69 -4.82
CA LEU A 213 -19.83 -1.90 -4.05
C LEU A 213 -21.11 -2.67 -3.71
N ILE A 214 -22.18 -2.00 -3.28
CA ILE A 214 -23.46 -2.65 -2.96
C ILE A 214 -24.01 -3.37 -4.19
N THR A 215 -24.01 -2.71 -5.34
CA THR A 215 -24.51 -3.27 -6.61
C THR A 215 -23.62 -4.41 -7.11
N VAL A 216 -22.30 -4.32 -6.96
CA VAL A 216 -21.40 -5.45 -7.28
C VAL A 216 -21.62 -6.65 -6.35
N LEU A 217 -21.83 -6.41 -5.06
CA LEU A 217 -21.92 -7.46 -4.05
C LEU A 217 -23.29 -8.14 -3.97
N ARG A 218 -24.37 -7.42 -4.32
CA ARG A 218 -25.75 -7.91 -4.21
C ARG A 218 -26.44 -8.08 -5.57
N GLY A 219 -25.99 -7.36 -6.59
CA GLY A 219 -26.59 -7.40 -7.92
C GLY A 219 -26.20 -8.63 -8.73
N SER A 220 -26.97 -8.89 -9.78
CA SER A 220 -26.73 -9.92 -10.78
C SER A 220 -26.71 -9.30 -12.18
N GLY A 221 -26.07 -9.99 -13.14
CA GLY A 221 -26.02 -9.58 -14.54
C GLY A 221 -25.62 -8.11 -14.74
N VAL A 222 -26.50 -7.36 -15.41
CA VAL A 222 -26.30 -5.94 -15.77
C VAL A 222 -26.12 -5.04 -14.54
N VAL A 223 -26.84 -5.28 -13.45
CA VAL A 223 -26.73 -4.44 -12.23
C VAL A 223 -25.33 -4.55 -11.62
N ARG A 224 -24.76 -5.77 -11.60
CA ARG A 224 -23.40 -6.01 -11.14
C ARG A 224 -22.37 -5.30 -12.05
N GLN A 225 -22.57 -5.37 -13.36
CA GLN A 225 -21.71 -4.71 -14.34
C GLN A 225 -21.78 -3.18 -14.23
N ALA A 226 -22.98 -2.62 -14.06
CA ALA A 226 -23.16 -1.18 -13.84
C ALA A 226 -22.43 -0.70 -12.58
N GLY A 227 -22.54 -1.45 -11.47
CA GLY A 227 -21.78 -1.18 -10.25
C GLY A 227 -20.27 -1.19 -10.47
N ALA A 228 -19.78 -2.18 -11.22
CA ALA A 228 -18.37 -2.30 -11.57
C ALA A 228 -17.88 -1.12 -12.44
N VAL A 229 -18.69 -0.67 -13.40
CA VAL A 229 -18.42 0.52 -14.21
C VAL A 229 -18.39 1.78 -13.34
N VAL A 230 -19.34 1.95 -12.42
CA VAL A 230 -19.35 3.09 -11.49
C VAL A 230 -18.06 3.14 -10.66
N ILE A 231 -17.63 2.00 -10.10
CA ILE A 231 -16.36 1.91 -9.35
C ILE A 231 -15.18 2.27 -10.26
N GLY A 232 -15.10 1.62 -11.43
CA GLY A 232 -14.00 1.80 -12.37
C GLY A 232 -13.85 3.25 -12.83
N VAL A 233 -14.95 3.87 -13.28
CA VAL A 233 -14.98 5.27 -13.71
C VAL A 233 -14.62 6.21 -12.57
N THR A 234 -15.15 5.97 -11.36
CA THR A 234 -14.84 6.80 -10.19
C THR A 234 -13.34 6.77 -9.88
N VAL A 235 -12.75 5.58 -9.77
CA VAL A 235 -11.33 5.45 -9.42
C VAL A 235 -10.42 5.96 -10.54
N LEU A 236 -10.71 5.62 -11.80
CA LEU A 236 -9.93 6.11 -12.94
C LEU A 236 -10.04 7.63 -13.09
N GLY A 237 -11.21 8.21 -12.83
CA GLY A 237 -11.40 9.67 -12.81
C GLY A 237 -10.57 10.34 -11.73
N LEU A 238 -10.58 9.82 -10.50
CA LEU A 238 -9.74 10.35 -9.42
C LEU A 238 -8.25 10.23 -9.73
N LEU A 239 -7.82 9.11 -10.31
CA LEU A 239 -6.44 8.95 -10.79
C LEU A 239 -6.13 9.94 -11.94
N ALA A 240 -7.05 10.19 -12.86
CA ALA A 240 -6.76 11.10 -13.96
C ALA A 240 -6.62 12.57 -13.50
N VAL A 241 -7.41 13.00 -12.50
CA VAL A 241 -7.59 14.45 -12.25
C VAL A 241 -7.52 14.92 -10.80
N ASN A 242 -7.32 14.03 -9.81
CA ASN A 242 -7.39 14.41 -8.41
C ASN A 242 -6.44 13.58 -7.50
N GLN A 243 -5.13 13.62 -7.77
CA GLN A 243 -4.13 12.94 -6.96
C GLN A 243 -3.16 13.92 -6.31
N SER A 244 -3.06 13.92 -4.97
CA SER A 244 -2.15 14.83 -4.24
C SER A 244 -0.69 14.35 -4.24
N TYR A 245 -0.32 13.45 -3.33
CA TYR A 245 1.02 12.86 -3.22
C TYR A 245 0.97 11.37 -3.57
N PRO A 246 1.94 10.82 -4.33
CA PRO A 246 3.13 11.47 -4.88
C PRO A 246 2.90 12.29 -6.16
N GLY A 247 1.64 12.37 -6.62
CA GLY A 247 1.24 13.08 -7.82
C GLY A 247 0.83 12.13 -8.95
N PRO A 248 0.25 12.65 -10.06
CA PRO A 248 -0.40 11.82 -11.07
C PRO A 248 0.51 10.80 -11.76
N GLY A 249 1.74 11.20 -12.16
CA GLY A 249 2.68 10.31 -12.85
C GLY A 249 3.09 9.13 -11.97
N GLN A 250 3.62 9.43 -10.78
CA GLN A 250 4.05 8.41 -9.81
C GLN A 250 2.89 7.55 -9.31
N GLY A 251 1.70 8.13 -9.08
CA GLY A 251 0.50 7.39 -8.71
C GLY A 251 0.09 6.38 -9.77
N LEU A 252 0.05 6.77 -11.05
CA LEU A 252 -0.23 5.84 -12.16
C LEU A 252 0.86 4.77 -12.30
N LEU A 253 2.13 5.13 -12.08
CA LEU A 253 3.24 4.17 -12.09
C LEU A 253 3.13 3.12 -10.97
N ILE A 254 2.60 3.49 -9.80
CA ILE A 254 2.31 2.53 -8.72
C ILE A 254 1.28 1.51 -9.20
N LEU A 255 0.19 1.95 -9.83
CA LEU A 255 -0.81 1.03 -10.39
C LEU A 255 -0.20 0.15 -11.47
N ALA A 256 0.64 0.71 -12.36
CA ALA A 256 1.38 -0.04 -13.37
C ALA A 256 2.25 -1.14 -12.73
N THR A 257 2.94 -0.81 -11.64
CA THR A 257 3.80 -1.72 -10.88
C THR A 257 2.99 -2.87 -10.25
N MET A 258 1.82 -2.57 -9.68
CA MET A 258 0.94 -3.60 -9.11
C MET A 258 0.41 -4.54 -10.21
N PHE A 259 -0.03 -4.02 -11.35
CA PHE A 259 -0.46 -4.85 -12.48
C PHE A 259 0.68 -5.64 -13.11
N ALA A 260 1.91 -5.12 -13.11
CA ALA A 260 3.07 -5.88 -13.52
C ALA A 260 3.38 -7.06 -12.58
N GLY A 261 3.27 -6.85 -11.26
CA GLY A 261 3.32 -7.95 -10.28
C GLY A 261 2.27 -9.03 -10.58
N THR A 262 1.08 -8.63 -11.03
CA THR A 262 0.02 -9.55 -11.46
C THR A 262 0.42 -10.33 -12.72
N ALA A 263 1.00 -9.65 -13.72
CA ALA A 263 1.47 -10.29 -14.94
C ALA A 263 2.58 -11.32 -14.65
N LEU A 264 3.52 -11.02 -13.76
CA LEU A 264 4.56 -11.94 -13.33
C LEU A 264 3.98 -13.17 -12.61
N TYR A 265 2.98 -12.99 -11.74
CA TYR A 265 2.25 -14.11 -11.13
C TYR A 265 1.65 -15.02 -12.19
N ARG A 266 0.96 -14.46 -13.18
CA ARG A 266 0.32 -15.22 -14.26
C ARG A 266 1.30 -15.99 -15.13
N ALA A 267 2.46 -15.39 -15.40
CA ALA A 267 3.54 -16.06 -16.13
C ALA A 267 4.04 -17.31 -15.38
N ILE A 268 4.18 -17.21 -14.05
CA ILE A 268 4.58 -18.33 -13.19
C ILE A 268 3.52 -19.44 -13.16
N GLN A 269 2.23 -19.08 -13.17
CA GLN A 269 1.15 -20.08 -13.21
C GLN A 269 0.90 -20.64 -14.62
N GLY A 270 1.58 -20.14 -15.66
CA GLY A 270 1.38 -20.55 -17.04
C GLY A 270 0.09 -20.00 -17.68
N GLU A 271 -0.53 -19.00 -17.07
CA GLU A 271 -1.74 -18.35 -17.61
C GLU A 271 -1.43 -17.41 -18.79
N ILE A 272 -0.22 -16.86 -18.82
CA ILE A 272 0.31 -16.05 -19.93
C ILE A 272 1.72 -16.51 -20.29
N SER A 273 2.16 -16.23 -21.52
CA SER A 273 3.52 -16.57 -21.92
C SER A 273 4.56 -15.64 -21.27
N TRP A 274 5.78 -16.14 -21.05
CA TRP A 274 6.90 -15.31 -20.58
C TRP A 274 7.24 -14.16 -21.54
N ARG A 275 6.95 -14.30 -22.85
CA ARG A 275 7.08 -13.20 -23.83
C ARG A 275 6.10 -12.07 -23.54
N GLN A 276 4.86 -12.40 -23.17
CA GLN A 276 3.87 -11.40 -22.75
C GLN A 276 4.24 -10.78 -21.40
N ALA A 277 4.77 -11.57 -20.47
CA ALA A 277 5.21 -11.07 -19.18
C ALA A 277 6.46 -10.19 -19.27
N ALA A 278 7.34 -10.42 -20.25
CA ALA A 278 8.55 -9.61 -20.47
C ALA A 278 8.23 -8.14 -20.73
N TRP A 279 7.06 -7.83 -21.32
CA TRP A 279 6.60 -6.45 -21.46
C TRP A 279 6.41 -5.72 -20.12
N ALA A 280 6.19 -6.45 -19.02
CA ALA A 280 6.15 -5.85 -17.69
C ALA A 280 7.49 -5.21 -17.28
N ALA A 281 8.61 -5.60 -17.92
CA ALA A 281 9.91 -4.96 -17.72
C ALA A 281 9.97 -3.52 -18.25
N LEU A 282 8.99 -3.05 -19.04
CA LEU A 282 8.89 -1.64 -19.40
C LEU A 282 8.44 -0.74 -18.24
N VAL A 283 7.72 -1.30 -17.26
CA VAL A 283 7.22 -0.54 -16.10
C VAL A 283 8.36 0.07 -15.27
N PRO A 284 9.40 -0.68 -14.86
CA PRO A 284 10.53 -0.07 -14.13
C PRO A 284 11.28 0.94 -14.99
N LEU A 285 11.37 0.75 -16.32
CA LEU A 285 12.01 1.72 -17.22
C LEU A 285 11.23 3.04 -17.27
N ALA A 286 9.90 2.98 -17.36
CA ALA A 286 9.04 4.15 -17.25
C ALA A 286 9.23 4.86 -15.90
N GLY A 287 9.37 4.10 -14.82
CA GLY A 287 9.64 4.65 -13.49
C GLY A 287 11.00 5.35 -13.38
N ILE A 288 12.06 4.72 -13.90
CA ILE A 288 13.41 5.31 -13.96
C ILE A 288 13.41 6.59 -14.79
N TRP A 289 12.68 6.61 -15.91
CA TRP A 289 12.51 7.80 -16.72
C TRP A 289 11.77 8.92 -15.98
N LEU A 290 10.68 8.60 -15.28
CA LEU A 290 9.94 9.58 -14.46
C LEU A 290 10.77 10.14 -13.30
N ALA A 291 11.74 9.37 -12.81
CA ALA A 291 12.70 9.78 -11.80
C ALA A 291 13.98 10.44 -12.39
N SER A 292 13.94 10.87 -13.66
CA SER A 292 15.09 11.55 -14.28
C SER A 292 15.50 12.79 -13.49
N GLY A 293 16.78 12.90 -13.18
CA GLY A 293 17.33 13.95 -12.30
C GLY A 293 17.42 13.55 -10.83
N GLU A 294 16.83 12.41 -10.43
CA GLU A 294 16.89 11.86 -9.07
C GLU A 294 17.56 10.48 -9.08
N PHE A 295 18.89 10.43 -9.18
CA PHE A 295 19.64 9.18 -9.31
C PHE A 295 19.28 8.14 -8.23
N GLY A 296 19.19 8.56 -6.95
CA GLY A 296 18.82 7.65 -5.87
C GLY A 296 17.42 7.04 -6.01
N SER A 297 16.45 7.78 -6.57
CA SER A 297 15.10 7.27 -6.88
C SER A 297 15.14 6.26 -8.03
N GLN A 298 15.96 6.51 -9.06
CA GLN A 298 16.17 5.57 -10.17
C GLN A 298 16.78 4.25 -9.68
N VAL A 299 17.83 4.33 -8.85
CA VAL A 299 18.48 3.18 -8.23
C VAL A 299 17.48 2.44 -7.33
N ALA A 300 16.67 3.15 -6.56
CA ALA A 300 15.65 2.55 -5.70
C ALA A 300 14.62 1.72 -6.47
N ILE A 301 14.11 2.24 -7.60
CA ILE A 301 13.18 1.52 -8.48
C ILE A 301 13.87 0.28 -9.06
N ALA A 302 15.07 0.42 -9.64
CA ALA A 302 15.82 -0.70 -10.21
C ALA A 302 16.12 -1.79 -9.16
N ALA A 303 16.54 -1.38 -7.96
CA ALA A 303 16.82 -2.28 -6.85
C ALA A 303 15.56 -3.00 -6.39
N ALA A 304 14.41 -2.33 -6.25
CA ALA A 304 13.17 -2.96 -5.80
C ALA A 304 12.72 -4.07 -6.77
N TRP A 305 12.77 -3.80 -8.07
CA TRP A 305 12.45 -4.79 -9.10
C TRP A 305 13.45 -5.95 -9.13
N THR A 306 14.74 -5.66 -9.00
CA THR A 306 15.80 -6.67 -8.94
C THR A 306 15.61 -7.57 -7.71
N THR A 307 15.37 -7.00 -6.53
CA THR A 307 15.08 -7.73 -5.30
C THR A 307 13.84 -8.61 -5.45
N PHE A 308 12.77 -8.10 -6.09
CA PHE A 308 11.56 -8.89 -6.33
C PHE A 308 11.82 -10.09 -7.25
N ILE A 309 12.52 -9.88 -8.37
CA ILE A 309 12.90 -10.94 -9.32
C ILE A 309 13.82 -11.96 -8.65
N ALA A 310 14.79 -11.52 -7.84
CA ALA A 310 15.65 -12.40 -7.06
C ALA A 310 14.83 -13.23 -6.05
N GLY A 311 13.88 -12.61 -5.36
CA GLY A 311 12.92 -13.31 -4.48
C GLY A 311 12.11 -14.37 -5.22
N MET A 312 11.62 -14.06 -6.42
CA MET A 312 10.93 -15.02 -7.30
C MET A 312 11.85 -16.18 -7.72
N ALA A 313 13.08 -15.90 -8.12
CA ALA A 313 14.05 -16.93 -8.51
C ALA A 313 14.39 -17.86 -7.33
N LEU A 314 14.44 -17.30 -6.11
CA LEU A 314 14.72 -18.01 -4.88
C LEU A 314 13.47 -18.56 -4.18
N GLN A 315 12.28 -18.47 -4.78
CA GLN A 315 11.00 -18.83 -4.13
C GLN A 315 10.90 -20.29 -3.63
N ARG A 316 11.75 -21.19 -4.15
CA ARG A 316 11.82 -22.60 -3.74
C ARG A 316 12.85 -22.86 -2.63
N ARG A 317 13.67 -21.87 -2.28
CA ARG A 317 14.69 -21.96 -1.23
C ARG A 317 14.05 -21.73 0.16
N ARG A 318 14.76 -22.15 1.21
CA ARG A 318 14.35 -21.87 2.59
C ARG A 318 14.58 -20.40 2.89
N VAL A 319 13.58 -19.76 3.46
CA VAL A 319 13.64 -18.36 3.89
C VAL A 319 14.10 -18.30 5.35
N PRO A 320 15.04 -17.40 5.70
CA PRO A 320 15.44 -17.19 7.09
C PRO A 320 14.24 -16.84 7.98
N LEU A 321 14.19 -17.43 9.18
CA LEU A 321 13.06 -17.27 10.10
C LEU A 321 12.82 -15.79 10.46
N VAL A 322 13.89 -15.04 10.69
CA VAL A 322 13.82 -13.61 11.04
C VAL A 322 13.17 -12.80 9.93
N LEU A 323 13.52 -13.04 8.66
CA LEU A 323 12.92 -12.32 7.53
C LEU A 323 11.44 -12.68 7.34
N ALA A 324 11.10 -13.95 7.49
CA ALA A 324 9.69 -14.39 7.44
C ALA A 324 8.87 -13.77 8.59
N TRP A 325 9.44 -13.71 9.79
CA TRP A 325 8.80 -13.07 10.96
C TRP A 325 8.64 -11.56 10.77
N LEU A 326 9.68 -10.85 10.30
CA LEU A 326 9.57 -9.43 9.97
C LEU A 326 8.49 -9.17 8.91
N GLY A 327 8.39 -10.06 7.92
CA GLY A 327 7.33 -10.05 6.92
C GLY A 327 5.92 -10.18 7.48
N LEU A 328 5.77 -11.04 8.48
CA LEU A 328 4.50 -11.32 9.13
C LEU A 328 3.96 -10.10 9.89
N ILE A 329 4.84 -9.38 10.60
CA ILE A 329 4.52 -8.16 11.34
C ILE A 329 4.70 -6.88 10.51
N SER A 330 5.05 -6.99 9.23
CA SER A 330 5.49 -5.87 8.40
C SER A 330 4.45 -4.75 8.29
N TYR A 331 3.16 -5.10 8.37
CA TYR A 331 2.07 -4.13 8.28
C TYR A 331 2.03 -3.25 9.54
N SER A 332 2.17 -3.86 10.72
CA SER A 332 2.35 -3.13 11.99
C SER A 332 3.60 -2.27 11.99
N VAL A 333 4.75 -2.82 11.56
CA VAL A 333 6.00 -2.06 11.47
C VAL A 333 5.83 -0.85 10.56
N TYR A 334 5.22 -1.03 9.39
CA TYR A 334 4.97 0.05 8.44
C TYR A 334 4.01 1.12 8.99
N LEU A 335 2.95 0.74 9.71
CA LEU A 335 1.94 1.70 10.11
C LEU A 335 2.27 2.45 11.42
N LEU A 336 2.96 1.78 12.35
CA LEU A 336 3.23 2.32 13.69
C LEU A 336 4.54 3.11 13.79
N HIS A 337 5.49 2.91 12.86
CA HIS A 337 6.79 3.58 12.97
C HIS A 337 6.74 5.11 12.97
N PRO A 338 5.86 5.80 12.23
CA PRO A 338 5.85 7.25 12.28
C PRO A 338 5.38 7.72 13.66
N LEU A 339 4.42 7.05 14.30
CA LEU A 339 3.94 7.41 15.64
C LEU A 339 5.07 7.38 16.68
N LEU A 340 5.98 6.41 16.58
CA LEU A 340 7.12 6.31 17.48
C LEU A 340 8.23 7.28 17.12
N LEU A 341 8.53 7.45 15.83
CA LEU A 341 9.61 8.34 15.37
C LEU A 341 9.26 9.81 15.56
N GLU A 342 8.01 10.20 15.30
CA GLU A 342 7.52 11.53 15.62
C GLU A 342 7.68 11.76 17.15
N GLY A 343 7.46 10.73 17.99
CA GLY A 343 7.54 10.87 19.46
C GLY A 343 8.94 11.24 19.92
N VAL A 344 9.95 10.82 19.17
CA VAL A 344 11.35 11.16 19.36
C VAL A 344 11.60 12.64 19.06
N GLU A 345 11.01 13.21 18.01
CA GLU A 345 11.11 14.65 17.65
C GLU A 345 10.68 15.56 18.81
N ARG A 346 9.67 15.14 19.59
CA ARG A 346 9.13 15.91 20.71
C ARG A 346 10.15 16.14 21.84
N PHE A 347 11.06 15.19 22.05
CA PHE A 347 12.05 15.24 23.13
C PHE A 347 13.34 15.97 22.75
N TRP A 348 13.69 16.01 21.46
CA TRP A 348 14.88 16.71 20.97
C TRP A 348 14.66 17.33 19.58
N PRO A 349 14.05 18.53 19.50
CA PRO A 349 13.69 19.17 18.24
C PRO A 349 14.87 19.45 17.30
N ASP A 350 16.08 19.57 17.85
CA ASP A 350 17.34 19.65 17.10
C ASP A 350 18.20 18.40 17.34
N PRO A 351 18.11 17.37 16.47
CA PRO A 351 18.91 16.16 16.61
C PRO A 351 20.42 16.42 16.50
N LEU A 352 20.85 17.46 15.78
CA LEU A 352 22.29 17.73 15.61
C LEU A 352 22.94 18.25 16.89
N ALA A 353 22.16 18.84 17.79
CA ALA A 353 22.61 19.23 19.12
C ALA A 353 22.85 18.03 20.06
N VAL A 354 22.44 16.81 19.68
CA VAL A 354 22.54 15.62 20.51
C VAL A 354 23.73 14.76 20.11
N PRO A 355 24.56 14.26 21.07
CA PRO A 355 25.65 13.34 20.78
C PRO A 355 25.20 12.10 20.00
N LEU A 356 25.95 11.73 18.96
CA LEU A 356 25.62 10.60 18.08
C LEU A 356 25.38 9.29 18.85
N GLY A 357 26.17 9.01 19.89
CA GLY A 357 25.98 7.81 20.71
C GLY A 357 24.60 7.72 21.35
N LEU A 358 24.07 8.84 21.87
CA LEU A 358 22.74 8.88 22.46
C LEU A 358 21.65 8.74 21.39
N ARG A 359 21.86 9.35 20.21
CA ARG A 359 20.98 9.19 19.04
C ARG A 359 20.86 7.73 18.62
N LEU A 360 21.97 7.02 18.53
CA LEU A 360 21.99 5.59 18.17
C LEU A 360 21.30 4.71 19.23
N VAL A 361 21.49 5.02 20.52
CA VAL A 361 20.79 4.31 21.61
C VAL A 361 19.28 4.54 21.53
N ALA A 362 18.84 5.79 21.29
CA ALA A 362 17.42 6.07 21.12
C ALA A 362 16.83 5.37 19.89
N LEU A 363 17.55 5.33 18.76
CA LEU A 363 17.14 4.57 17.59
C LEU A 363 16.97 3.09 17.91
N ALA A 364 17.95 2.48 18.59
CA ALA A 364 17.85 1.08 18.99
C ALA A 364 16.65 0.85 19.92
N GLY A 365 16.40 1.76 20.87
CA GLY A 365 15.23 1.71 21.76
C GLY A 365 13.90 1.82 20.99
N VAL A 366 13.80 2.76 20.05
CA VAL A 366 12.62 2.95 19.20
C VAL A 366 12.37 1.76 18.30
N LEU A 367 13.42 1.19 17.70
CA LEU A 367 13.30 -0.03 16.89
C LEU A 367 12.88 -1.23 17.74
N GLY A 368 13.43 -1.38 18.95
CA GLY A 368 13.01 -2.42 19.90
C GLY A 368 11.54 -2.28 20.29
N LEU A 369 11.10 -1.05 20.63
CA LEU A 369 9.71 -0.74 20.94
C LEU A 369 8.79 -0.97 19.73
N LEU A 370 9.20 -0.55 18.54
CA LEU A 370 8.47 -0.75 17.29
C LEU A 370 8.24 -2.23 17.02
N LEU A 371 9.28 -3.06 17.12
CA LEU A 371 9.18 -4.50 16.90
C LEU A 371 8.32 -5.18 17.99
N GLY A 372 8.46 -4.75 19.25
CA GLY A 372 7.64 -5.22 20.37
C GLY A 372 6.16 -4.92 20.17
N LEU A 373 5.82 -3.63 19.96
CA LEU A 373 4.44 -3.21 19.69
C LEU A 373 3.88 -3.88 18.43
N SER A 374 4.67 -3.99 17.36
CA SER A 374 4.24 -4.64 16.12
C SER A 374 3.95 -6.13 16.30
N THR A 375 4.69 -6.79 17.19
CA THR A 375 4.43 -8.19 17.54
C THR A 375 3.15 -8.33 18.35
N LEU A 376 2.91 -7.42 19.29
CA LEU A 376 1.70 -7.38 20.11
C LEU A 376 0.46 -7.11 19.24
N THR A 377 0.48 -6.07 18.42
CA THR A 377 -0.64 -5.74 17.51
C THR A 377 -0.87 -6.85 16.50
N TRP A 378 0.18 -7.52 16.01
CA TRP A 378 -0.01 -8.69 15.18
C TRP A 378 -0.75 -9.81 15.91
N HIS A 379 -0.36 -10.14 17.14
CA HIS A 379 -0.94 -11.26 17.89
C HIS A 379 -2.37 -10.98 18.38
N PHE A 380 -2.64 -9.75 18.83
CA PHE A 380 -3.90 -9.37 19.47
C PHE A 380 -4.90 -8.67 18.55
N VAL A 381 -4.46 -8.14 17.40
CA VAL A 381 -5.33 -7.38 16.48
C VAL A 381 -5.35 -8.03 15.10
N GLU A 382 -4.20 -8.13 14.42
CA GLU A 382 -4.16 -8.58 13.03
C GLU A 382 -4.52 -10.07 12.88
N ALA A 383 -3.88 -10.95 13.64
CA ALA A 383 -4.09 -12.39 13.52
C ALA A 383 -5.52 -12.81 13.93
N PRO A 384 -6.12 -12.30 15.03
CA PRO A 384 -7.52 -12.53 15.35
C PRO A 384 -8.47 -12.06 14.24
N ALA A 385 -8.28 -10.86 13.70
CA ALA A 385 -9.12 -10.35 12.62
C ALA A 385 -9.01 -11.20 11.34
N GLN A 386 -7.81 -11.65 10.98
CA GLN A 386 -7.62 -12.56 9.85
C GLN A 386 -8.24 -13.95 10.08
N ARG A 387 -8.22 -14.46 11.32
CA ARG A 387 -8.93 -15.71 11.69
C ARG A 387 -10.44 -15.52 11.59
N LEU A 388 -10.97 -14.39 12.05
CA LEU A 388 -12.38 -14.02 11.90
C LEU A 388 -12.79 -13.97 10.42
N ALA A 389 -11.96 -13.37 9.55
CA ALA A 389 -12.21 -13.34 8.12
C ALA A 389 -12.37 -14.74 7.52
N LYS A 390 -11.48 -15.67 7.88
CA LYS A 390 -11.55 -17.07 7.44
C LYS A 390 -12.85 -17.75 7.89
N ARG A 391 -13.26 -17.53 9.15
CA ARG A 391 -14.52 -18.08 9.70
C ARG A 391 -15.75 -17.53 8.98
N LEU A 392 -15.82 -16.22 8.76
CA LEU A 392 -16.95 -15.57 8.06
C LEU A 392 -17.06 -16.03 6.61
N ILE A 393 -15.94 -16.25 5.93
CA ILE A 393 -15.91 -16.76 4.56
C ILE A 393 -16.38 -18.22 4.54
N ALA A 394 -15.87 -19.07 5.44
CA ALA A 394 -16.22 -20.49 5.48
C ALA A 394 -17.69 -20.73 5.84
N ALA A 395 -18.22 -20.03 6.84
CA ALA A 395 -19.63 -20.16 7.27
C ALA A 395 -20.62 -19.89 6.12
N LYS A 396 -20.23 -19.01 5.20
CA LYS A 396 -21.05 -18.62 4.04
C LYS A 396 -20.86 -19.49 2.81
N SER A 397 -19.87 -20.38 2.81
CA SER A 397 -19.74 -21.42 1.79
C SER A 397 -20.51 -22.68 2.17
N ALA A 398 -20.94 -22.80 3.43
CA ALA A 398 -21.64 -23.97 3.97
C ALA A 398 -23.18 -23.82 4.04
N GLY A 399 -23.71 -22.62 3.77
CA GLY A 399 -25.13 -22.32 3.67
C GLY A 399 -25.38 -21.42 2.48
#